data_AF-A0A3M1YZT6-F1
#
_entry.id   AF-A0A3M1YZT6-F1
#
_cell.length_a   1.000
_cell.length_b   1.000
_cell.length_c   1.000
_cell.angle_alpha   90.00
_cell.angle_beta   90.00
_cell.angle_gamma   90.00
#
_symmetry.space_group_name_H-M   'P 1'
#
loop_
_entity.id
_entity.type
_entity.pdbx_description
1 polymer ?
#
loop_
_entity_poly.entity_id
_entity_poly.type
_entity_poly.pdbx_seq_one_letter_code
_entity_poly.pdbx_strand_id
1 'polypeptide(L)'
;MFFYQGSFAQLNDFKYKEVVKYHLPEGENYLIIPSDFAHEELKEISQKVSVKLIESVSLVYTKYCFNPAFNQQALNEKRWENLQEIIPQLSAQAFYVKYLIAQTGCGDTVLCKEFFHGFVIKFRQPSSVVQAEKEIEEIDRFFAKSRRASSSFDLVQRWDDKTGYYYDTIYREGEPSGKHAILRDTLLLNLLRQMDKDNYLLVVDVTGSMAPYTAQTLKWVEQYANSKKIALITFFNDGDNAPSPAKRIGETGGIYFTENKDMIKILRVMRTAMRKGQGGGEDEENDVEAILKGLEECTKCEQVILIADNFERFRDEMLLNQINKPVYIVVAGADEQINPYYLQLQEKYSNVKVLY
;
A
#
# COMPACT_ATOMS: atom_id res chain seq x y z
N MET A 1 23.22 3.45 11.50
CA MET A 1 22.51 3.62 12.78
C MET A 1 22.36 5.12 13.01
N PHE A 2 21.32 5.73 12.45
CA PHE A 2 20.99 7.13 12.69
C PHE A 2 19.80 7.15 13.64
N PHE A 3 20.06 7.49 14.90
CA PHE A 3 19.01 7.84 15.85
C PHE A 3 18.48 9.22 15.48
N TYR A 4 17.22 9.30 15.07
CA TYR A 4 16.55 10.58 14.86
C TYR A 4 16.17 11.14 16.25
N GLN A 5 17.02 12.02 16.79
CA GLN A 5 16.67 12.92 17.89
C GLN A 5 16.23 14.25 17.31
N GLY A 6 15.06 14.74 17.72
CA GLY A 6 14.68 16.13 17.47
C GLY A 6 13.18 16.34 17.45
N SER A 7 12.63 16.76 18.60
CA SER A 7 11.34 17.43 18.70
C SER A 7 11.31 18.64 17.77
N PHE A 8 10.32 18.69 16.88
CA PHE A 8 9.45 19.85 16.62
C PHE A 8 8.39 19.39 15.60
N ALA A 9 7.14 19.37 16.07
CA ALA A 9 5.90 18.98 15.40
C ALA A 9 5.75 17.48 15.04
N GLN A 10 5.65 16.64 16.07
CA GLN A 10 5.38 15.20 15.97
C GLN A 10 4.09 14.84 15.22
N LEU A 11 3.18 15.81 15.03
CA LEU A 11 1.90 15.61 14.35
C LEU A 11 1.88 16.13 12.90
N ASN A 12 2.96 16.73 12.40
CA ASN A 12 2.97 17.30 11.04
C ASN A 12 2.84 16.25 9.93
N ASP A 13 3.17 14.99 10.22
CA ASP A 13 3.00 13.86 9.33
C ASP A 13 1.60 13.22 9.43
N PHE A 14 0.73 13.73 10.32
CA PHE A 14 -0.66 13.30 10.40
C PHE A 14 -1.51 14.04 9.37
N LYS A 15 -2.38 13.30 8.69
CA LYS A 15 -3.38 13.88 7.81
C LYS A 15 -4.55 14.41 8.60
N TYR A 16 -4.80 15.70 8.47
CA TYR A 16 -5.94 16.35 9.12
C TYR A 16 -7.25 16.00 8.41
N LYS A 17 -8.25 15.53 9.16
CA LYS A 17 -9.62 15.30 8.68
C LYS A 17 -10.61 15.90 9.67
N GLU A 18 -11.63 16.59 9.17
CA GLU A 18 -12.78 17.01 9.98
C GLU A 18 -13.98 16.11 9.73
N VAL A 19 -14.67 15.73 10.79
CA VAL A 19 -15.91 14.94 10.73
C VAL A 19 -16.93 15.52 11.70
N VAL A 20 -18.23 15.35 11.42
CA VAL A 20 -19.27 15.80 12.36
C VAL A 20 -19.15 14.99 13.66
N LYS A 21 -19.16 13.66 13.57
CA LYS A 21 -18.93 12.74 14.68
C LYS A 21 -18.17 11.53 14.14
N TYR A 22 -17.14 11.09 14.86
CA TYR A 22 -16.41 9.89 14.46
C TYR A 22 -17.19 8.65 14.89
N HIS A 23 -17.38 7.72 13.95
CA HIS A 23 -18.00 6.44 14.22
C HIS A 23 -16.90 5.41 14.44
N LEU A 24 -16.87 4.79 15.61
CA LEU A 24 -15.89 3.76 15.93
C LEU A 24 -16.04 2.58 14.96
N PRO A 25 -14.94 2.07 14.40
CA PRO A 25 -14.99 0.89 13.56
C PRO A 25 -15.31 -0.36 14.39
N GLU A 26 -15.92 -1.34 13.73
CA GLU A 26 -16.14 -2.68 14.27
C GLU A 26 -15.13 -3.67 13.65
N GLY A 27 -14.75 -4.71 14.40
CA GLY A 27 -13.91 -5.80 13.92
C GLY A 27 -12.66 -6.05 14.76
N GLU A 28 -12.11 -7.26 14.64
CA GLU A 28 -10.97 -7.74 15.44
C GLU A 28 -9.60 -7.18 14.97
N ASN A 29 -9.58 -6.46 13.86
CA ASN A 29 -8.39 -5.80 13.32
C ASN A 29 -8.23 -4.35 13.81
N TYR A 30 -9.06 -3.90 14.75
CA TYR A 30 -8.96 -2.59 15.37
C TYR A 30 -8.61 -2.69 16.85
N LEU A 31 -7.73 -1.81 17.30
CA LEU A 31 -7.49 -1.54 18.71
C LEU A 31 -7.92 -0.11 19.01
N ILE A 32 -8.85 0.03 19.96
CA ILE A 32 -9.40 1.32 20.38
C ILE A 32 -8.82 1.63 21.76
N ILE A 33 -8.19 2.79 21.88
CA ILE A 33 -7.50 3.24 23.09
C ILE A 33 -8.11 4.58 23.49
N PRO A 34 -9.14 4.58 24.35
CA PRO A 34 -9.81 5.81 24.73
C PRO A 34 -8.91 6.72 25.57
N SER A 35 -9.20 8.01 25.51
CA SER A 35 -8.75 9.04 26.46
C SER A 35 -9.98 9.80 26.93
N ASP A 36 -9.89 10.48 28.07
CA ASP A 36 -10.97 11.36 28.49
C ASP A 36 -10.90 12.71 27.75
N PHE A 37 -12.05 13.39 27.62
CA PHE A 37 -12.13 14.72 27.01
C PHE A 37 -11.13 15.67 27.66
N ALA A 38 -10.28 16.33 26.86
CA ALA A 38 -9.24 17.26 27.29
C ALA A 38 -8.16 16.70 28.25
N HIS A 39 -7.96 15.37 28.31
CA HIS A 39 -6.94 14.71 29.12
C HIS A 39 -5.88 14.01 28.27
N GLU A 40 -4.63 14.01 28.72
CA GLU A 40 -3.50 13.40 28.00
C GLU A 40 -3.39 11.89 28.23
N GLU A 41 -3.97 11.41 29.34
CA GLU A 41 -3.91 10.03 29.78
C GLU A 41 -4.74 9.12 28.86
N LEU A 42 -4.14 7.98 28.51
CA LEU A 42 -4.78 6.92 27.76
C LEU A 42 -5.28 5.85 28.73
N LYS A 43 -6.49 5.33 28.50
CA LYS A 43 -7.04 4.25 29.32
C LYS A 43 -6.22 2.98 29.10
N GLU A 44 -5.99 2.24 30.19
CA GLU A 44 -5.20 1.01 30.16
C GLU A 44 -5.76 0.01 29.14
N ILE A 45 -4.84 -0.61 28.40
CA ILE A 45 -5.15 -1.67 27.44
C ILE A 45 -4.86 -2.99 28.11
N SER A 46 -5.90 -3.76 28.43
CA SER A 46 -5.76 -5.10 29.01
C SER A 46 -5.27 -6.16 28.01
N GLN A 47 -5.33 -5.84 26.71
CA GLN A 47 -4.91 -6.73 25.63
C GLN A 47 -3.44 -6.55 25.31
N LYS A 48 -2.66 -7.64 25.42
CA LYS A 48 -1.34 -7.71 24.77
C LYS A 48 -1.54 -7.58 23.27
N VAL A 49 -1.02 -6.49 22.70
CA VAL A 49 -0.95 -6.35 21.24
C VAL A 49 0.00 -7.43 20.73
N SER A 50 -0.55 -8.41 20.02
CA SER A 50 0.27 -9.38 19.28
C SER A 50 1.01 -8.67 18.16
N VAL A 51 2.13 -9.24 17.71
CA VAL A 51 2.88 -8.73 16.56
C VAL A 51 1.97 -8.77 15.34
N LYS A 52 1.36 -7.62 15.03
CA LYS A 52 0.53 -7.38 13.86
C LYS A 52 1.02 -6.08 13.25
N LEU A 53 1.26 -6.09 11.94
CA LEU A 53 1.64 -4.88 11.22
C LEU A 53 0.51 -3.85 11.32
N ILE A 54 0.88 -2.61 11.61
CA ILE A 54 -0.02 -1.48 11.72
C ILE A 54 -0.29 -0.97 10.30
N GLU A 55 -1.55 -0.79 9.96
CA GLU A 55 -1.95 -0.15 8.70
C GLU A 55 -2.09 1.37 8.90
N SER A 56 -2.78 1.76 9.97
CA SER A 56 -2.95 3.18 10.31
C SER A 56 -3.20 3.44 11.79
N VAL A 57 -2.93 4.67 12.20
CA VAL A 57 -3.25 5.22 13.52
C VAL A 57 -4.04 6.51 13.36
N SER A 58 -5.20 6.58 14.00
CA SER A 58 -6.04 7.79 14.02
C SER A 58 -6.09 8.36 15.43
N LEU A 59 -5.65 9.60 15.63
CA LEU A 59 -5.94 10.38 16.83
C LEU A 59 -7.26 11.11 16.62
N VAL A 60 -8.28 10.71 17.38
CA VAL A 60 -9.61 11.31 17.33
C VAL A 60 -9.79 12.23 18.53
N TYR A 61 -10.24 13.47 18.28
CA TYR A 61 -10.58 14.44 19.31
C TYR A 61 -11.73 15.33 18.86
N THR A 62 -12.21 16.21 19.72
CA THR A 62 -13.22 17.23 19.39
C THR A 62 -12.55 18.58 19.18
N LYS A 63 -12.92 19.30 18.11
CA LYS A 63 -12.40 20.64 17.82
C LYS A 63 -12.86 21.71 18.82
N TYR A 64 -13.94 21.41 19.56
CA TYR A 64 -14.49 22.30 20.56
C TYR A 64 -13.43 22.74 21.59
N CYS A 65 -13.35 24.05 21.79
CA CYS A 65 -12.40 24.67 22.69
C CYS A 65 -13.13 25.74 23.50
N PHE A 66 -13.38 25.47 24.79
CA PHE A 66 -14.05 26.45 25.67
C PHE A 66 -13.13 27.62 26.03
N ASN A 67 -11.86 27.35 26.33
CA ASN A 67 -10.86 28.35 26.67
C ASN A 67 -9.99 28.67 25.44
N PRO A 68 -10.06 29.87 24.84
CA PRO A 68 -9.26 30.22 23.66
C PRO A 68 -7.74 30.10 23.85
N ALA A 69 -7.24 30.13 25.08
CA ALA A 69 -5.82 29.94 25.38
C ALA A 69 -5.39 28.46 25.45
N PHE A 70 -6.32 27.52 25.35
CA PHE A 70 -6.03 26.09 25.39
C PHE A 70 -5.28 25.65 24.13
N ASN A 71 -4.13 24.99 24.33
CA ASN A 71 -3.31 24.50 23.24
C ASN A 71 -3.66 23.03 22.91
N GLN A 72 -4.58 22.86 21.96
CA GLN A 72 -5.01 21.54 21.49
C GLN A 72 -3.88 20.74 20.83
N GLN A 73 -2.92 21.41 20.18
CA GLN A 73 -1.78 20.73 19.55
C GLN A 73 -0.89 20.10 20.62
N ALA A 74 -0.53 20.84 21.66
CA ALA A 74 0.29 20.33 22.76
C ALA A 74 -0.35 19.13 23.45
N LEU A 75 -1.68 19.15 23.67
CA LEU A 75 -2.39 17.99 24.23
C LEU A 75 -2.27 16.76 23.30
N ASN A 76 -2.44 16.95 22.00
CA ASN A 76 -2.39 15.86 21.04
C ASN A 76 -0.97 15.29 20.88
N GLU A 77 0.06 16.14 20.94
CA GLU A 77 1.47 15.71 20.99
C GLU A 77 1.72 14.86 22.23
N LYS A 78 1.24 15.28 23.40
CA LYS A 78 1.41 14.51 24.63
C LYS A 78 0.70 13.15 24.60
N ARG A 79 -0.51 13.11 24.03
CA ARG A 79 -1.23 11.84 23.80
C ARG A 79 -0.46 10.91 22.87
N TRP A 80 0.19 11.44 21.84
CA TRP A 80 1.00 10.65 20.93
C TRP A 80 2.22 10.06 21.63
N GLU A 81 2.93 10.84 22.44
CA GLU A 81 4.03 10.33 23.28
C GLU A 81 3.56 9.19 24.19
N ASN A 82 2.45 9.39 24.90
CA ASN A 82 1.86 8.37 25.77
C ASN A 82 1.49 7.10 25.00
N LEU A 83 1.00 7.21 23.76
CA LEU A 83 0.72 6.05 22.93
C LEU A 83 2.00 5.28 22.56
N GLN A 84 3.08 6.00 22.20
CA GLN A 84 4.35 5.37 21.83
C GLN A 84 4.99 4.62 23.00
N GLU A 85 4.76 5.06 24.23
CA GLU A 85 5.18 4.34 25.44
C GLU A 85 4.39 3.03 25.63
N ILE A 86 3.07 3.06 25.38
CA ILE A 86 2.20 1.88 25.49
C ILE A 86 2.47 0.88 24.36
N ILE A 87 2.77 1.38 23.15
CA ILE A 87 3.00 0.58 21.96
C ILE A 87 4.34 0.96 21.31
N PRO A 88 5.48 0.47 21.87
CA PRO A 88 6.81 0.77 21.34
C PRO A 88 7.01 0.35 19.87
N GLN A 89 6.21 -0.62 19.38
CA GLN A 89 6.26 -1.12 18.00
C GLN A 89 5.95 -0.02 16.96
N LEU A 90 5.24 1.04 17.35
CA LEU A 90 4.97 2.22 16.50
C LEU A 90 6.25 2.90 16.02
N SER A 91 7.35 2.73 16.76
CA SER A 91 8.66 3.29 16.42
C SER A 91 9.54 2.30 15.65
N ALA A 92 9.20 1.00 15.68
CA ALA A 92 9.98 -0.05 15.03
C ALA A 92 9.53 -0.30 13.58
N GLN A 93 8.22 -0.21 13.31
CA GLN A 93 7.68 -0.49 12.00
C GLN A 93 8.08 0.57 10.98
N ALA A 94 8.33 0.11 9.75
CA ALA A 94 8.76 0.93 8.65
C ALA A 94 7.84 2.12 8.30
N PHE A 95 6.55 1.85 8.13
CA PHE A 95 5.57 2.81 7.64
C PHE A 95 4.13 2.40 7.99
N TYR A 96 3.29 3.39 8.31
CA TYR A 96 1.85 3.29 8.47
C TYR A 96 1.25 4.71 8.35
N VAL A 97 -0.03 4.80 8.00
CA VAL A 97 -0.68 6.11 7.79
C VAL A 97 -1.16 6.69 9.12
N LYS A 98 -0.99 8.00 9.30
CA LYS A 98 -1.42 8.71 10.51
C LYS A 98 -2.53 9.71 10.19
N TYR A 99 -3.59 9.73 11.00
CA TYR A 99 -4.72 10.65 10.85
C TYR A 99 -4.95 11.45 12.12
N LEU A 100 -5.15 12.76 11.96
CA LEU A 100 -5.60 13.66 13.01
C LEU A 100 -7.05 14.04 12.73
N ILE A 101 -7.98 13.43 13.45
CA ILE A 101 -9.42 13.52 13.19
C ILE A 101 -10.09 14.45 14.20
N ALA A 102 -10.55 15.60 13.72
CA ALA A 102 -11.24 16.60 14.52
C ALA A 102 -12.76 16.49 14.35
N GLN A 103 -13.46 16.22 15.45
CA GLN A 103 -14.92 16.16 15.48
C GLN A 103 -15.52 17.54 15.73
N THR A 104 -16.49 17.96 14.91
CA THR A 104 -17.05 19.32 14.91
C THR A 104 -18.51 19.39 15.37
N GLY A 105 -19.17 18.24 15.57
CA GLY A 105 -20.60 18.15 15.87
C GLY A 105 -21.01 18.42 17.31
N CYS A 106 -20.07 18.80 18.20
CA CYS A 106 -20.38 19.14 19.59
C CYS A 106 -20.08 20.63 19.87
N GLY A 107 -21.01 21.31 20.54
CA GLY A 107 -20.96 22.76 20.77
C GLY A 107 -20.70 23.18 22.22
N ASP A 108 -20.65 22.23 23.15
CA ASP A 108 -20.46 22.49 24.58
C ASP A 108 -19.72 21.32 25.27
N THR A 109 -19.20 21.59 26.46
CA THR A 109 -18.47 20.59 27.26
C THR A 109 -19.26 19.34 27.63
N VAL A 110 -20.58 19.41 27.76
CA VAL A 110 -21.40 18.25 28.13
C VAL A 110 -21.50 17.32 26.93
N LEU A 111 -21.91 17.85 25.78
CA LEU A 111 -22.03 17.08 24.55
C LEU A 111 -20.66 16.57 24.06
N CYS A 112 -19.61 17.39 24.15
CA CYS A 112 -18.29 16.97 23.71
C CYS A 112 -17.70 15.84 24.55
N LYS A 113 -18.09 15.66 25.82
CA LYS A 113 -17.65 14.51 26.63
C LYS A 113 -18.23 13.18 26.15
N GLU A 114 -19.33 13.20 25.40
CA GLU A 114 -19.96 11.99 24.84
C GLU A 114 -19.32 11.54 23.51
N PHE A 115 -18.45 12.37 22.93
CA PHE A 115 -17.74 12.04 21.71
C PHE A 115 -16.52 11.18 22.04
N PHE A 116 -16.06 10.38 21.08
CA PHE A 116 -14.87 9.56 21.30
C PHE A 116 -13.61 10.44 21.28
N HIS A 117 -12.72 10.23 22.24
CA HIS A 117 -11.35 10.78 22.23
C HIS A 117 -10.37 9.64 22.43
N GLY A 118 -9.24 9.74 21.77
CA GLY A 118 -8.15 8.77 21.90
C GLY A 118 -7.73 8.23 20.55
N PHE A 119 -7.15 7.03 20.56
CA PHE A 119 -6.57 6.42 19.37
C PHE A 119 -7.42 5.26 18.83
N VAL A 120 -7.46 5.16 17.51
CA VAL A 120 -7.94 3.98 16.80
C VAL A 120 -6.79 3.49 15.93
N ILE A 121 -6.32 2.28 16.20
CA ILE A 121 -5.24 1.62 15.47
C ILE A 121 -5.86 0.52 14.62
N LYS A 122 -5.62 0.58 13.31
CA LYS A 122 -6.01 -0.47 12.37
C LYS A 122 -4.79 -1.33 12.07
N PHE A 123 -4.91 -2.63 12.27
CA PHE A 123 -3.90 -3.61 11.89
C PHE A 123 -4.17 -4.14 10.48
N ARG A 124 -3.09 -4.43 9.75
CA ARG A 124 -3.15 -5.21 8.51
C ARG A 124 -3.69 -6.59 8.84
N GLN A 125 -4.62 -7.06 8.02
CA GLN A 125 -5.00 -8.47 8.10
C GLN A 125 -3.90 -9.29 7.44
N PRO A 126 -3.37 -10.34 8.10
CA PRO A 126 -2.48 -11.26 7.42
C PRO A 126 -3.25 -11.86 6.25
N SER A 127 -2.64 -11.84 5.06
CA SER A 127 -3.21 -12.55 3.93
C SER A 127 -3.33 -14.04 4.29
N SER A 128 -4.41 -14.66 3.83
CA SER A 128 -4.70 -16.08 4.07
C SER A 128 -4.87 -16.80 2.75
N VAL A 129 -4.69 -18.12 2.73
CA VAL A 129 -4.95 -18.95 1.54
C VAL A 129 -6.34 -18.73 0.98
N VAL A 130 -7.34 -18.57 1.86
CA VAL A 130 -8.71 -18.28 1.45
C VAL A 130 -8.83 -16.90 0.79
N GLN A 131 -8.09 -15.91 1.29
CA GLN A 131 -8.09 -14.56 0.74
C GLN A 131 -7.34 -14.51 -0.60
N ALA A 132 -6.17 -15.12 -0.69
CA ALA A 132 -5.41 -15.22 -1.94
C ALA A 132 -6.20 -15.91 -3.06
N GLU A 133 -6.96 -16.97 -2.75
CA GLU A 133 -7.86 -17.58 -3.75
C GLU A 133 -8.98 -16.64 -4.18
N LYS A 134 -9.58 -15.86 -3.26
CA LYS A 134 -10.58 -14.84 -3.63
C LYS A 134 -10.00 -13.75 -4.52
N GLU A 135 -8.80 -13.28 -4.21
CA GLU A 135 -8.07 -12.29 -5.01
C GLU A 135 -7.79 -12.82 -6.42
N ILE A 136 -7.31 -14.07 -6.52
CA ILE A 136 -7.13 -14.76 -7.80
C ILE A 136 -8.44 -14.86 -8.59
N GLU A 137 -9.53 -15.28 -7.94
CA GLU A 137 -10.85 -15.38 -8.58
C GLU A 137 -11.37 -14.03 -9.08
N GLU A 138 -11.11 -12.95 -8.34
CA GLU A 138 -11.47 -11.59 -8.73
C GLU A 138 -10.69 -11.13 -9.97
N ILE A 139 -9.39 -11.38 -10.02
CA ILE A 139 -8.54 -11.13 -11.20
C ILE A 139 -9.02 -11.98 -12.40
N ASP A 140 -9.23 -13.28 -12.20
CA ASP A 140 -9.70 -14.19 -13.26
C ASP A 140 -11.07 -13.75 -13.80
N ARG A 141 -11.99 -13.31 -12.92
CA ARG A 141 -13.30 -12.78 -13.31
C ARG A 141 -13.16 -11.48 -14.11
N PHE A 142 -12.24 -10.60 -13.73
CA PHE A 142 -11.95 -9.37 -14.45
C PHE A 142 -11.50 -9.66 -15.89
N PHE A 143 -10.54 -10.59 -16.08
CA PHE A 143 -10.05 -10.97 -17.42
C PHE A 143 -11.00 -11.90 -18.20
N ALA A 144 -11.87 -12.67 -17.55
CA ALA A 144 -12.91 -13.45 -18.22
C ALA A 144 -14.01 -12.56 -18.80
N LYS A 145 -14.41 -11.50 -18.07
CA LYS A 145 -15.31 -10.46 -18.58
C LYS A 145 -14.66 -9.67 -19.72
N SER A 146 -13.36 -9.36 -19.62
CA SER A 146 -12.68 -8.59 -20.66
C SER A 146 -12.72 -9.30 -22.02
N ARG A 147 -12.49 -10.61 -22.04
CA ARG A 147 -12.51 -11.43 -23.27
C ARG A 147 -13.89 -11.56 -23.92
N ARG A 148 -14.97 -11.41 -23.16
CA ARG A 148 -16.36 -11.52 -23.68
C ARG A 148 -16.87 -10.21 -24.28
N ALA A 149 -16.32 -9.07 -23.89
CA ALA A 149 -16.64 -7.80 -24.53
C ALA A 149 -15.79 -7.64 -25.80
N SER A 150 -16.36 -8.02 -26.94
CA SER A 150 -15.78 -7.75 -28.26
C SER A 150 -15.88 -6.26 -28.58
N SER A 151 -14.92 -5.45 -28.15
CA SER A 151 -14.54 -4.13 -28.69
C SER A 151 -13.47 -3.52 -27.77
N SER A 152 -12.65 -2.63 -28.30
CA SER A 152 -11.71 -1.81 -27.55
C SER A 152 -12.33 -1.33 -26.24
N PHE A 153 -11.68 -1.64 -25.12
CA PHE A 153 -11.98 -1.00 -23.84
C PHE A 153 -11.48 0.44 -23.93
N ASP A 154 -12.26 1.31 -24.56
CA ASP A 154 -12.02 2.74 -24.51
C ASP A 154 -12.29 3.20 -23.09
N LEU A 155 -11.22 3.48 -22.36
CA LEU A 155 -11.31 4.14 -21.07
C LEU A 155 -11.92 5.51 -21.26
N VAL A 156 -13.16 5.67 -20.83
CA VAL A 156 -13.84 6.95 -20.92
C VAL A 156 -13.34 7.82 -19.77
N GLN A 157 -12.65 8.91 -20.13
CA GLN A 157 -12.29 9.97 -19.18
C GLN A 157 -13.56 10.64 -18.67
N ARG A 158 -13.74 10.70 -17.36
CA ARG A 158 -14.89 11.36 -16.74
C ARG A 158 -14.44 12.30 -15.64
N TRP A 159 -15.24 13.32 -15.42
CA TRP A 159 -15.07 14.28 -14.35
C TRP A 159 -16.12 13.98 -13.26
N ASP A 160 -15.68 13.81 -12.02
CA ASP A 160 -16.50 13.74 -10.82
C ASP A 160 -16.27 14.97 -9.95
N ASP A 161 -17.34 15.56 -9.44
CA ASP A 161 -17.29 16.83 -8.71
C ASP A 161 -16.60 16.72 -7.33
N LYS A 162 -16.35 15.51 -6.83
CA LYS A 162 -15.64 15.24 -5.57
C LYS A 162 -14.22 14.73 -5.77
N THR A 163 -13.97 13.95 -6.83
CA THR A 163 -12.68 13.27 -7.06
C THR A 163 -11.90 13.76 -8.29
N GLY A 164 -12.46 14.67 -9.09
CA GLY A 164 -11.82 15.18 -10.32
C GLY A 164 -11.88 14.18 -11.48
N TYR A 165 -10.86 14.19 -12.34
CA TYR A 165 -10.82 13.27 -13.50
C TYR A 165 -10.53 11.82 -13.07
N TYR A 166 -11.39 10.88 -13.49
CA TYR A 166 -11.19 9.44 -13.31
C TYR A 166 -11.58 8.67 -14.58
N TYR A 167 -10.97 7.51 -14.81
CA TYR A 167 -11.16 6.72 -16.02
C TYR A 167 -11.91 5.41 -15.70
N ASP A 168 -13.06 5.20 -16.34
CA ASP A 168 -13.92 4.01 -16.10
C ASP A 168 -13.80 3.02 -17.27
N THR A 169 -13.48 1.75 -16.97
CA THR A 169 -13.38 0.67 -17.97
C THR A 169 -14.70 -0.03 -18.30
N ILE A 170 -15.75 0.12 -17.47
CA ILE A 170 -17.00 -0.66 -17.65
C ILE A 170 -18.20 0.21 -17.25
N TYR A 171 -18.49 1.24 -18.04
CA TYR A 171 -19.75 1.95 -17.92
C TYR A 171 -20.82 1.34 -18.83
N ARG A 172 -21.97 1.00 -18.25
CA ARG A 172 -23.25 0.87 -18.95
C ARG A 172 -24.20 1.92 -18.40
N GLU A 173 -24.92 2.61 -19.27
CA GLU A 173 -25.93 3.59 -18.87
C GLU A 173 -26.97 2.91 -17.97
N GLY A 174 -27.08 3.35 -16.71
CA GLY A 174 -27.96 2.76 -15.70
C GLY A 174 -27.31 1.81 -14.68
N GLU A 175 -26.01 1.49 -14.78
CA GLU A 175 -25.29 0.77 -13.71
C GLU A 175 -24.67 1.73 -12.69
N PRO A 176 -24.83 1.49 -11.36
CA PRO A 176 -24.25 2.36 -10.35
C PRO A 176 -22.71 2.26 -10.37
N SER A 177 -22.05 3.42 -10.46
CA SER A 177 -20.62 3.57 -10.25
C SER A 177 -20.21 2.99 -8.89
N GLY A 178 -19.31 2.02 -8.87
CA GLY A 178 -18.78 1.42 -7.63
C GLY A 178 -18.86 -0.11 -7.50
N LYS A 179 -19.38 -0.84 -8.50
CA LYS A 179 -19.41 -2.32 -8.47
C LYS A 179 -18.10 -3.01 -8.90
N HIS A 180 -17.07 -2.28 -9.31
CA HIS A 180 -15.78 -2.83 -9.72
C HIS A 180 -14.64 -2.22 -8.89
N ALA A 181 -14.45 -2.72 -7.67
CA ALA A 181 -13.44 -2.24 -6.72
C ALA A 181 -11.99 -2.33 -7.26
N ILE A 182 -11.74 -3.24 -8.22
CA ILE A 182 -10.42 -3.63 -8.72
C ILE A 182 -9.70 -2.49 -9.50
N LEU A 183 -10.44 -1.54 -10.09
CA LEU A 183 -9.86 -0.44 -10.89
C LEU A 183 -10.17 0.95 -10.30
N ARG A 184 -10.51 1.01 -9.01
CA ARG A 184 -10.87 2.27 -8.36
C ARG A 184 -9.67 3.22 -8.20
N ASP A 185 -8.47 2.66 -8.04
CA ASP A 185 -7.22 3.40 -8.19
C ASP A 185 -6.77 3.30 -9.65
N THR A 186 -6.42 4.43 -10.27
CA THR A 186 -5.88 4.49 -11.64
C THR A 186 -4.50 5.14 -11.69
N LEU A 187 -3.95 5.56 -10.55
CA LEU A 187 -2.64 6.19 -10.44
C LEU A 187 -1.58 5.27 -11.06
N LEU A 188 -1.53 4.01 -10.63
CA LEU A 188 -0.60 3.02 -11.15
C LEU A 188 -0.71 2.88 -12.68
N LEU A 189 -1.93 2.74 -13.21
CA LEU A 189 -2.13 2.61 -14.65
C LEU A 189 -1.71 3.88 -15.41
N ASN A 190 -1.94 5.07 -14.83
CA ASN A 190 -1.53 6.35 -15.41
C ASN A 190 -0.01 6.52 -15.40
N LEU A 191 0.67 6.10 -14.33
CA LEU A 191 2.13 6.07 -14.25
C LEU A 191 2.72 5.10 -15.28
N LEU A 192 2.16 3.90 -15.39
CA LEU A 192 2.60 2.89 -16.37
C LEU A 192 2.45 3.37 -17.83
N ARG A 193 1.44 4.20 -18.13
CA ARG A 193 1.28 4.79 -19.47
C ARG A 193 2.35 5.80 -19.84
N GLN A 194 2.99 6.42 -18.86
CA GLN A 194 4.07 7.36 -19.10
C GLN A 194 5.38 6.62 -19.46
N MET A 195 5.43 5.30 -19.30
CA MET A 195 6.57 4.48 -19.70
C MET A 195 6.65 4.41 -21.22
N ASP A 196 7.64 5.05 -21.82
CA ASP A 196 7.75 5.27 -23.26
C ASP A 196 8.84 4.42 -23.94
N LYS A 197 9.71 3.75 -23.18
CA LYS A 197 10.79 2.90 -23.72
C LYS A 197 10.36 1.48 -24.07
N ASP A 198 11.26 0.69 -24.66
CA ASP A 198 11.07 -0.73 -24.96
C ASP A 198 11.95 -1.61 -24.06
N ASN A 199 11.82 -2.93 -24.16
CA ASN A 199 12.67 -3.90 -23.47
C ASN A 199 12.68 -3.75 -21.94
N TYR A 200 11.52 -3.44 -21.34
CA TYR A 200 11.38 -3.47 -19.89
C TYR A 200 11.41 -4.90 -19.36
N LEU A 201 12.15 -5.12 -18.26
CA LEU A 201 11.84 -6.15 -17.28
C LEU A 201 10.74 -5.59 -16.38
N LEU A 202 9.55 -6.20 -16.40
CA LEU A 202 8.47 -5.84 -15.49
C LEU A 202 8.49 -6.79 -14.29
N VAL A 203 8.83 -6.28 -13.11
CA VAL A 203 8.83 -7.01 -11.84
C VAL A 203 7.59 -6.60 -11.06
N VAL A 204 6.82 -7.56 -10.59
CA VAL A 204 5.52 -7.33 -9.96
C VAL A 204 5.46 -8.11 -8.65
N ASP A 205 5.33 -7.37 -7.57
CA ASP A 205 4.91 -7.91 -6.28
C ASP A 205 3.48 -8.46 -6.40
N VAL A 206 3.29 -9.71 -5.99
CA VAL A 206 1.98 -10.38 -5.93
C VAL A 206 1.67 -10.96 -4.55
N THR A 207 2.19 -10.33 -3.49
CA THR A 207 1.73 -10.58 -2.11
C THR A 207 0.29 -10.08 -1.93
N GLY A 208 -0.32 -10.43 -0.79
CA GLY A 208 -1.78 -10.30 -0.62
C GLY A 208 -2.31 -8.86 -0.74
N SER A 209 -1.54 -7.86 -0.35
CA SER A 209 -1.95 -6.45 -0.50
C SER A 209 -1.94 -5.97 -1.95
N MET A 210 -1.24 -6.67 -2.84
CA MET A 210 -1.03 -6.26 -4.23
C MET A 210 -2.10 -6.69 -5.22
N ALA A 211 -3.14 -7.44 -4.79
CA ALA A 211 -4.19 -7.95 -5.68
C ALA A 211 -4.85 -6.89 -6.60
N PRO A 212 -5.35 -5.72 -6.10
CA PRO A 212 -5.97 -4.72 -6.98
C PRO A 212 -4.97 -4.08 -7.96
N TYR A 213 -3.71 -3.90 -7.54
CA TYR A 213 -2.65 -3.31 -8.34
C TYR A 213 -2.09 -4.28 -9.39
N THR A 214 -2.08 -5.58 -9.06
CA THR A 214 -1.75 -6.68 -9.96
C THR A 214 -2.73 -6.69 -11.14
N ALA A 215 -4.03 -6.54 -10.90
CA ALA A 215 -5.03 -6.50 -11.98
C ALA A 215 -4.80 -5.32 -12.94
N GLN A 216 -4.53 -4.12 -12.40
CA GLN A 216 -4.21 -2.93 -13.19
C GLN A 216 -2.93 -3.12 -14.01
N THR A 217 -1.89 -3.66 -13.38
CA THR A 217 -0.61 -3.98 -14.04
C THR A 217 -0.84 -4.94 -15.20
N LEU A 218 -1.61 -6.02 -14.99
CA LEU A 218 -1.94 -6.97 -16.04
C LEU A 218 -2.77 -6.36 -17.17
N LYS A 219 -3.56 -5.32 -16.90
CA LYS A 219 -4.28 -4.60 -17.96
C LYS A 219 -3.32 -3.83 -18.88
N TRP A 220 -2.29 -3.22 -18.30
CA TRP A 220 -1.21 -2.61 -19.07
C TRP A 220 -0.42 -3.67 -19.85
N VAL A 221 -0.11 -4.82 -19.23
CA VAL A 221 0.54 -5.96 -19.90
C VAL A 221 -0.27 -6.43 -21.13
N GLU A 222 -1.60 -6.59 -20.99
CA GLU A 222 -2.51 -6.99 -22.08
C GLU A 222 -2.46 -6.01 -23.26
N GLN A 223 -2.42 -4.69 -22.99
CA GLN A 223 -2.33 -3.66 -24.03
C GLN A 223 -1.06 -3.78 -24.88
N TYR A 224 0.03 -4.26 -24.28
CA TYR A 224 1.34 -4.40 -24.92
C TYR A 224 1.74 -5.84 -25.20
N ALA A 225 0.78 -6.78 -25.17
CA ALA A 225 1.03 -8.19 -25.44
C ALA A 225 1.67 -8.37 -26.84
N ASN A 226 2.73 -9.18 -26.91
CA ASN A 226 3.52 -9.41 -28.13
C ASN A 226 4.22 -8.17 -28.71
N SER A 227 4.28 -7.06 -27.97
CA SER A 227 5.11 -5.90 -28.34
C SER A 227 6.53 -6.02 -27.77
N LYS A 228 7.44 -5.15 -28.23
CA LYS A 228 8.79 -5.04 -27.65
C LYS A 228 8.83 -4.31 -26.31
N LYS A 229 7.70 -3.74 -25.88
CA LYS A 229 7.60 -2.91 -24.67
C LYS A 229 8.07 -3.67 -23.43
N ILE A 230 7.51 -4.85 -23.21
CA ILE A 230 7.77 -5.69 -22.03
C ILE A 230 8.45 -6.97 -22.51
N ALA A 231 9.72 -7.10 -22.21
CA ALA A 231 10.56 -8.19 -22.67
C ALA A 231 10.39 -9.47 -21.83
N LEU A 232 10.30 -9.31 -20.50
CA LEU A 232 10.06 -10.37 -19.53
C LEU A 232 9.23 -9.80 -18.36
N ILE A 233 8.39 -10.65 -17.78
CA ILE A 233 7.64 -10.36 -16.56
C ILE A 233 8.15 -11.29 -15.45
N THR A 234 8.48 -10.72 -14.31
CA THR A 234 8.81 -11.42 -13.07
C THR A 234 7.71 -11.18 -12.06
N PHE A 235 7.16 -12.24 -11.46
CA PHE A 235 6.30 -12.17 -10.29
C PHE A 235 7.07 -12.68 -9.08
N PHE A 236 6.93 -12.04 -7.92
CA PHE A 236 7.50 -12.53 -6.66
C PHE A 236 6.48 -12.49 -5.52
N ASN A 237 6.67 -13.36 -4.52
CA ASN A 237 5.72 -13.58 -3.43
C ASN A 237 6.39 -13.65 -2.04
N ASP A 238 7.61 -13.13 -1.94
CA ASP A 238 8.40 -13.10 -0.72
C ASP A 238 8.72 -14.49 -0.14
N GLY A 239 9.17 -15.40 -1.01
CA GLY A 239 9.84 -16.64 -0.61
C GLY A 239 8.96 -17.88 -0.45
N ASP A 240 7.86 -18.01 -1.19
CA ASP A 240 6.99 -19.20 -1.17
C ASP A 240 6.52 -19.61 0.25
N ASN A 241 6.13 -18.61 1.07
CA ASN A 241 5.75 -18.77 2.49
C ASN A 241 6.88 -19.34 3.38
N ALA A 242 8.15 -19.17 2.99
CA ALA A 242 9.27 -19.46 3.87
C ALA A 242 9.13 -18.67 5.18
N PRO A 243 9.45 -19.27 6.35
CA PRO A 243 9.45 -18.54 7.61
C PRO A 243 10.58 -17.51 7.64
N SER A 244 10.43 -16.41 8.39
CA SER A 244 11.40 -15.32 8.50
C SER A 244 12.87 -15.74 8.59
N PRO A 245 13.27 -16.73 9.44
CA PRO A 245 14.68 -17.11 9.56
C PRO A 245 15.28 -17.79 8.31
N ALA A 246 14.43 -18.28 7.41
CA ALA A 246 14.85 -18.90 6.15
C ALA A 246 15.00 -17.89 5.00
N LYS A 247 14.45 -16.67 5.14
CA LYS A 247 14.50 -15.62 4.12
C LYS A 247 15.84 -14.89 4.14
N ARG A 248 16.86 -15.52 3.57
CA ARG A 248 18.21 -14.95 3.46
C ARG A 248 18.28 -14.00 2.27
N ILE A 249 18.91 -12.84 2.46
CA ILE A 249 19.13 -11.85 1.40
C ILE A 249 19.75 -12.51 0.16
N GLY A 250 19.08 -12.38 -0.99
CA GLY A 250 19.51 -12.94 -2.28
C GLY A 250 19.19 -14.43 -2.49
N GLU A 251 18.56 -15.08 -1.50
CA GLU A 251 18.17 -16.51 -1.54
C GLU A 251 16.78 -16.74 -0.92
N THR A 252 15.92 -15.71 -0.85
CA THR A 252 14.57 -15.84 -0.29
C THR A 252 13.68 -16.69 -1.21
N GLY A 253 13.86 -16.58 -2.52
CA GLY A 253 13.13 -17.36 -3.51
C GLY A 253 11.71 -16.83 -3.77
N GLY A 254 10.82 -17.70 -4.26
CA GLY A 254 9.46 -17.28 -4.60
C GLY A 254 9.34 -16.40 -5.85
N ILE A 255 10.25 -16.59 -6.81
CA ILE A 255 10.37 -15.75 -8.01
C ILE A 255 10.01 -16.56 -9.26
N TYR A 256 9.14 -15.99 -10.09
CA TYR A 256 8.53 -16.67 -11.24
C TYR A 256 8.55 -15.80 -12.49
N PHE A 257 8.94 -16.36 -13.64
CA PHE A 257 9.12 -15.59 -14.88
C PHE A 257 8.19 -16.03 -16.01
N THR A 258 7.82 -15.09 -16.86
CA THR A 258 7.15 -15.37 -18.13
C THR A 258 7.42 -14.28 -19.16
N GLU A 259 7.46 -14.65 -20.44
CA GLU A 259 7.46 -13.69 -21.53
C GLU A 259 6.06 -13.05 -21.70
N ASN A 260 6.02 -11.80 -22.18
CA ASN A 260 4.77 -11.12 -22.51
C ASN A 260 4.21 -11.53 -23.89
N LYS A 261 3.82 -12.81 -24.04
CA LYS A 261 3.31 -13.37 -25.31
C LYS A 261 1.90 -13.93 -25.22
N ASP A 262 1.59 -14.60 -24.11
CA ASP A 262 0.34 -15.31 -23.92
C ASP A 262 -0.25 -14.97 -22.54
N MET A 263 -1.34 -14.23 -22.54
CA MET A 263 -2.06 -13.85 -21.32
C MET A 263 -2.53 -15.07 -20.50
N ILE A 264 -2.83 -16.22 -21.11
CA ILE A 264 -3.20 -17.44 -20.38
C ILE A 264 -2.00 -17.96 -19.59
N LYS A 265 -0.80 -17.96 -20.21
CA LYS A 265 0.44 -18.34 -19.53
C LYS A 265 0.79 -17.34 -18.44
N ILE A 266 0.66 -16.05 -18.70
CA ILE A 266 0.96 -14.98 -17.73
C ILE A 266 0.08 -15.13 -16.48
N LEU A 267 -1.24 -15.25 -16.66
CA LEU A 267 -2.19 -15.48 -15.55
C LEU A 267 -1.89 -16.80 -14.81
N ARG A 268 -1.41 -17.84 -15.51
CA ARG A 268 -1.01 -19.10 -14.85
C ARG A 268 0.20 -18.89 -13.94
N VAL A 269 1.24 -18.22 -14.42
CA VAL A 269 2.47 -17.97 -13.64
C VAL A 269 2.19 -17.06 -12.45
N MET A 270 1.43 -15.98 -12.64
CA MET A 270 0.96 -15.12 -11.55
C MET A 270 0.20 -15.92 -10.48
N ARG A 271 -0.78 -16.75 -10.87
CA ARG A 271 -1.52 -17.59 -9.91
C ARG A 271 -0.62 -18.56 -9.17
N THR A 272 0.39 -19.12 -9.83
CA THR A 272 1.37 -19.99 -9.16
C THR A 272 2.14 -19.23 -8.09
N ALA A 273 2.60 -18.00 -8.38
CA ALA A 273 3.26 -17.15 -7.40
C ALA A 273 2.32 -16.83 -6.22
N MET A 274 1.14 -16.25 -6.47
CA MET A 274 0.17 -15.89 -5.42
C MET A 274 -0.26 -17.07 -4.53
N ARG A 275 -0.36 -18.29 -5.09
CA ARG A 275 -0.75 -19.49 -4.32
C ARG A 275 0.34 -20.01 -3.42
N LYS A 276 1.59 -19.80 -3.80
CA LYS A 276 2.73 -20.33 -3.06
C LYS A 276 3.23 -19.39 -1.97
N GLY A 277 2.94 -18.10 -2.07
CA GLY A 277 3.39 -17.09 -1.11
C GLY A 277 2.37 -15.97 -0.97
N GLN A 278 2.16 -15.52 0.26
CA GLN A 278 1.21 -14.45 0.62
C GLN A 278 1.88 -13.21 1.21
N GLY A 279 3.21 -13.20 1.27
CA GLY A 279 3.98 -12.27 2.11
C GLY A 279 4.19 -12.84 3.52
N GLY A 280 5.35 -12.57 4.13
CA GLY A 280 5.76 -13.13 5.42
C GLY A 280 5.04 -12.63 6.66
N GLY A 281 4.08 -11.71 6.52
CA GLY A 281 3.57 -10.92 7.65
C GLY A 281 4.63 -10.00 8.28
N GLU A 282 5.71 -9.74 7.53
CA GLU A 282 6.82 -8.85 7.86
C GLU A 282 6.67 -7.53 7.09
N ASP A 283 7.32 -6.47 7.52
CA ASP A 283 7.35 -5.19 6.79
C ASP A 283 8.48 -5.11 5.75
N GLU A 284 9.01 -6.27 5.32
CA GLU A 284 10.10 -6.40 4.35
C GLU A 284 9.91 -7.55 3.35
N GLU A 285 10.21 -7.30 2.07
CA GLU A 285 10.11 -8.27 0.96
C GLU A 285 11.42 -8.42 0.15
N ASN A 286 11.46 -9.36 -0.81
CA ASN A 286 12.65 -9.69 -1.62
C ASN A 286 12.64 -9.11 -3.05
N ASP A 287 12.24 -7.84 -3.17
CA ASP A 287 12.08 -7.11 -4.43
C ASP A 287 13.36 -7.14 -5.29
N VAL A 288 14.52 -6.93 -4.67
CA VAL A 288 15.77 -6.74 -5.43
C VAL A 288 16.30 -8.07 -5.94
N GLU A 289 16.15 -9.16 -5.19
CA GLU A 289 16.39 -10.52 -5.65
C GLU A 289 15.54 -10.83 -6.89
N ALA A 290 14.25 -10.46 -6.87
CA ALA A 290 13.36 -10.64 -8.01
C ALA A 290 13.83 -9.86 -9.26
N ILE A 291 14.32 -8.63 -9.08
CA ILE A 291 14.93 -7.85 -10.18
C ILE A 291 16.17 -8.56 -10.71
N LEU A 292 17.11 -8.93 -9.85
CA LEU A 292 18.37 -9.55 -10.26
C LEU A 292 18.13 -10.86 -11.01
N LYS A 293 17.24 -11.73 -10.51
CA LYS A 293 16.89 -12.97 -11.20
C LYS A 293 16.16 -12.74 -12.52
N GLY A 294 15.30 -11.72 -12.60
CA GLY A 294 14.68 -11.33 -13.86
C GLY A 294 15.69 -10.79 -14.89
N LEU A 295 16.73 -10.08 -14.44
CA LEU A 295 17.80 -9.57 -15.30
C LEU A 295 18.77 -10.67 -15.76
N GLU A 296 19.02 -11.69 -14.93
CA GLU A 296 19.75 -12.91 -15.30
C GLU A 296 19.03 -13.64 -16.45
N GLU A 297 17.70 -13.78 -16.36
CA GLU A 297 16.87 -14.43 -17.39
C GLU A 297 16.68 -13.56 -18.64
N CYS A 298 16.61 -12.23 -18.48
CA CYS A 298 16.34 -11.29 -19.57
C CYS A 298 17.58 -10.54 -20.07
N THR A 299 18.38 -11.20 -20.90
CA THR A 299 19.57 -10.59 -21.51
C THR A 299 19.28 -9.36 -22.38
N LYS A 300 18.10 -9.29 -22.99
CA LYS A 300 17.64 -8.16 -23.81
C LYS A 300 17.01 -7.01 -23.02
N CYS A 301 16.71 -7.19 -21.73
CA CYS A 301 16.05 -6.14 -20.96
C CYS A 301 17.01 -4.97 -20.74
N GLU A 302 16.58 -3.73 -20.94
CA GLU A 302 17.44 -2.54 -20.84
C GLU A 302 17.14 -1.71 -19.59
N GLN A 303 15.94 -1.85 -19.05
CA GLN A 303 15.48 -1.18 -17.83
C GLN A 303 14.46 -2.03 -17.10
N VAL A 304 14.23 -1.66 -15.84
CA VAL A 304 13.34 -2.38 -14.91
C VAL A 304 12.18 -1.47 -14.53
N ILE A 305 10.97 -2.00 -14.55
CA ILE A 305 9.83 -1.43 -13.82
C ILE A 305 9.54 -2.39 -12.67
N LEU A 306 9.62 -1.93 -11.43
CA LEU A 306 9.17 -2.65 -10.25
C LEU A 306 7.81 -2.08 -9.82
N ILE A 307 6.82 -2.94 -9.65
CA ILE A 307 5.55 -2.61 -9.00
C ILE A 307 5.60 -3.18 -7.58
N ALA A 308 5.59 -2.31 -6.57
CA ALA A 308 5.72 -2.68 -5.17
C ALA A 308 4.69 -1.95 -4.30
N ASP A 309 4.31 -2.55 -3.17
CA ASP A 309 3.42 -1.94 -2.19
C ASP A 309 4.12 -0.78 -1.45
N ASN A 310 3.40 0.31 -1.25
CA ASN A 310 3.80 1.44 -0.44
C ASN A 310 4.14 1.08 1.02
N PHE A 311 3.61 -0.03 1.52
CA PHE A 311 3.61 -0.36 2.94
C PHE A 311 4.84 -1.13 3.44
N GLU A 312 5.64 -1.70 2.55
CA GLU A 312 6.75 -2.60 2.81
C GLU A 312 8.10 -1.97 2.39
N ARG A 313 9.20 -2.52 2.89
CA ARG A 313 10.58 -2.17 2.52
C ARG A 313 11.27 -3.33 1.79
N PHE A 314 12.39 -3.06 1.15
CA PHE A 314 13.20 -4.14 0.56
C PHE A 314 14.11 -4.73 1.63
N ARG A 315 13.90 -6.00 1.98
CA ARG A 315 14.80 -6.80 2.84
C ARG A 315 16.22 -6.81 2.29
N ASP A 316 16.30 -6.83 0.96
CA ASP A 316 17.50 -7.02 0.18
C ASP A 316 17.96 -5.73 -0.52
N GLU A 317 17.59 -4.56 0.02
CA GLU A 317 17.96 -3.24 -0.51
C GLU A 317 19.44 -3.13 -0.91
N MET A 318 20.34 -3.72 -0.11
CA MET A 318 21.79 -3.67 -0.35
C MET A 318 22.20 -4.27 -1.71
N LEU A 319 21.38 -5.15 -2.28
CA LEU A 319 21.59 -5.75 -3.60
C LEU A 319 21.34 -4.76 -4.75
N LEU A 320 20.71 -3.60 -4.51
CA LEU A 320 20.47 -2.58 -5.54
C LEU A 320 21.78 -2.10 -6.18
N ASN A 321 22.88 -2.11 -5.42
CA ASN A 321 24.22 -1.79 -5.90
C ASN A 321 24.72 -2.71 -7.02
N GLN A 322 24.10 -3.88 -7.20
CA GLN A 322 24.47 -4.84 -8.25
C GLN A 322 23.73 -4.56 -9.57
N ILE A 323 22.73 -3.67 -9.56
CA ILE A 323 21.93 -3.36 -10.74
C ILE A 323 22.51 -2.14 -11.45
N ASN A 324 23.04 -2.35 -12.65
CA ASN A 324 23.60 -1.28 -13.48
C ASN A 324 22.61 -0.70 -14.50
N LYS A 325 21.33 -1.10 -14.43
CA LYS A 325 20.26 -0.65 -15.33
C LYS A 325 19.34 0.33 -14.59
N PRO A 326 18.63 1.22 -15.31
CA PRO A 326 17.60 2.07 -14.69
C PRO A 326 16.50 1.22 -14.06
N VAL A 327 16.12 1.56 -12.83
CA VAL A 327 15.04 0.94 -12.06
C VAL A 327 13.96 1.98 -11.78
N TYR A 328 12.79 1.79 -12.37
CA TYR A 328 11.61 2.60 -12.11
C TYR A 328 10.73 1.88 -11.09
N ILE A 329 10.63 2.39 -9.88
CA ILE A 329 9.76 1.84 -8.83
C ILE A 329 8.43 2.58 -8.91
N VAL A 330 7.37 1.87 -9.30
CA VAL A 330 5.99 2.37 -9.28
C VAL A 330 5.35 1.89 -7.98
N VAL A 331 5.09 2.82 -7.08
CA VAL A 331 4.61 2.51 -5.73
C VAL A 331 3.09 2.46 -5.75
N ALA A 332 2.55 1.28 -5.48
CA ALA A 332 1.12 1.02 -5.42
C ALA A 332 0.52 1.47 -4.07
N GLY A 333 -0.66 2.09 -4.07
CA GLY A 333 -1.31 2.54 -2.82
C GLY A 333 -0.67 3.76 -2.15
N ALA A 334 0.02 4.58 -2.95
CA ALA A 334 0.60 5.84 -2.52
C ALA A 334 -0.27 7.08 -2.84
N ASP A 335 -1.54 6.86 -3.20
CA ASP A 335 -2.56 7.89 -3.48
C ASP A 335 -2.70 8.91 -2.34
N GLU A 336 -2.59 8.41 -1.13
CA GLU A 336 -2.84 9.16 0.08
C GLU A 336 -1.52 9.71 0.67
N GLN A 337 -0.46 8.89 0.76
CA GLN A 337 0.87 9.28 1.27
C GLN A 337 1.91 8.25 0.83
N ILE A 338 3.05 8.71 0.32
CA ILE A 338 4.19 7.85 -0.01
C ILE A 338 5.00 7.49 1.24
N ASN A 339 5.43 6.24 1.33
CA ASN A 339 6.38 5.77 2.31
C ASN A 339 7.75 6.41 2.06
N PRO A 340 8.28 7.20 3.02
CA PRO A 340 9.54 7.92 2.84
C PRO A 340 10.74 7.03 2.50
N TYR A 341 10.66 5.73 2.82
CA TYR A 341 11.64 4.73 2.42
C TYR A 341 11.96 4.79 0.92
N TYR A 342 10.93 4.83 0.07
CA TYR A 342 11.13 4.87 -1.38
C TYR A 342 11.85 6.15 -1.83
N LEU A 343 11.52 7.30 -1.23
CA LEU A 343 12.22 8.56 -1.54
C LEU A 343 13.70 8.48 -1.16
N GLN A 344 14.01 7.87 -0.01
CA GLN A 344 15.38 7.63 0.42
C GLN A 344 16.13 6.68 -0.53
N LEU A 345 15.46 5.66 -1.10
CA LEU A 345 16.06 4.82 -2.13
C LEU A 345 16.47 5.63 -3.36
N GLN A 346 15.59 6.51 -3.84
CA GLN A 346 15.89 7.35 -5.00
C GLN A 346 17.08 8.29 -4.73
N GLU A 347 17.17 8.85 -3.53
CA GLU A 347 18.30 9.71 -3.13
C GLU A 347 19.62 8.91 -3.02
N LYS A 348 19.54 7.67 -2.54
CA LYS A 348 20.70 6.81 -2.29
C LYS A 348 21.24 6.14 -3.56
N TYR A 349 20.37 5.73 -4.49
CA TYR A 349 20.75 4.95 -5.67
C TYR A 349 20.46 5.74 -6.96
N SER A 350 21.52 6.20 -7.62
CA SER A 350 21.41 7.06 -8.81
C SER A 350 20.67 6.46 -10.01
N ASN A 351 20.55 5.13 -10.07
CA ASN A 351 19.82 4.41 -11.10
C ASN A 351 18.34 4.13 -10.74
N VAL A 352 17.90 4.52 -9.55
CA VAL A 352 16.52 4.36 -9.08
C VAL A 352 15.73 5.64 -9.33
N LYS A 353 14.51 5.49 -9.85
CA LYS A 353 13.51 6.56 -9.93
C LYS A 353 12.19 6.04 -9.37
N VAL A 354 11.57 6.79 -8.47
CA VAL A 354 10.30 6.44 -7.83
C VAL A 354 9.17 7.24 -8.47
N LEU A 355 8.05 6.56 -8.71
CA LEU A 355 6.83 7.10 -9.30
C LEU A 355 5.65 6.75 -8.40
N TYR A 356 4.89 7.77 -7.98
CA TYR A 356 3.76 7.66 -7.07
C TYR A 356 2.83 8.87 -7.20
#